data_AF-A0AAW7YZU4-F1
#
_entry.id   AF-A0AAW7YZU4-F1
#
_cell.length_a   1.000
_cell.length_b   1.000
_cell.length_c   1.000
_cell.angle_alpha   90.00
_cell.angle_beta   90.00
_cell.angle_gamma   90.00
#
_symmetry.space_group_name_H-M   'P 1'
#
loop_
_entity.id
_entity.type
_entity.pdbx_description
1 polymer ?
#
loop_
_entity_poly.entity_id
_entity_poly.type
_entity_poly.pdbx_seq_one_letter_code
_entity_poly.pdbx_strand_id
1 'polypeptide(L)'
;MKFMAVLGYVCLISGCASGNLNLYGQEGEKVGECTAGFDWHPIGVKHSVDWVLNYCYQLAISEGDNVKSVSDKSVIEKDYSYPLHKSGMPWNKKLAWSAFWSDEVNEVQYGYIVADLENEYHLKIMRVEEQLSVGAITQEQYKALLARARYAFHGK
;
A
#
# COMPACT_ATOMS: atom_id res chain seq x y z
N MET A 1 -50.77 -10.09 -17.70
CA MET A 1 -49.82 -8.95 -17.65
C MET A 1 -49.08 -9.08 -16.32
N LYS A 2 -47.84 -9.61 -16.32
CA LYS A 2 -46.59 -8.88 -15.97
C LYS A 2 -46.82 -7.99 -14.73
N PHE A 3 -46.21 -8.27 -13.58
CA PHE A 3 -44.83 -7.88 -13.29
C PHE A 3 -44.11 -8.91 -12.41
N MET A 4 -43.04 -9.52 -12.95
CA MET A 4 -41.99 -10.15 -12.15
C MET A 4 -41.21 -9.02 -11.46
N ALA A 5 -41.32 -8.92 -10.14
CA ALA A 5 -40.38 -8.16 -9.34
C ALA A 5 -39.09 -8.99 -9.20
N VAL A 6 -38.22 -8.90 -10.20
CA VAL A 6 -36.83 -9.37 -10.07
C VAL A 6 -36.15 -8.36 -9.16
N LEU A 7 -36.12 -8.66 -7.86
CA LEU A 7 -35.32 -7.95 -6.88
C LEU A 7 -33.85 -8.25 -7.22
N GLY A 8 -33.25 -7.35 -8.02
CA GLY A 8 -31.87 -7.46 -8.46
C GLY A 8 -30.95 -7.49 -7.25
N TYR A 9 -30.38 -8.66 -6.98
CA TYR A 9 -29.27 -8.82 -6.06
C TYR A 9 -28.07 -8.10 -6.68
N VAL A 10 -27.93 -6.81 -6.37
CA VAL A 10 -26.70 -6.07 -6.68
C VAL A 10 -25.63 -6.69 -5.80
N CYS A 11 -24.90 -7.66 -6.34
CA CYS A 11 -23.64 -8.11 -5.78
C CYS A 11 -22.73 -6.89 -5.66
N LEU A 12 -22.64 -6.34 -4.46
CA LEU A 12 -21.54 -5.47 -4.04
C LEU A 12 -20.27 -6.33 -4.07
N ILE A 13 -19.69 -6.48 -5.26
CA ILE A 13 -18.32 -6.95 -5.41
C ILE A 13 -17.46 -5.81 -4.86
N SER A 14 -17.28 -5.78 -3.54
CA SER A 14 -16.21 -5.02 -2.91
C SER A 14 -14.91 -5.61 -3.47
N GLY A 15 -14.27 -4.87 -4.38
CA GLY A 15 -13.00 -5.25 -4.97
C GLY A 15 -11.89 -5.14 -3.94
N CYS A 16 -11.76 -6.14 -3.08
CA CYS A 16 -10.52 -6.38 -2.36
C CYS A 16 -9.53 -6.96 -3.38
N ALA A 17 -8.42 -6.28 -3.63
CA ALA A 17 -7.32 -6.90 -4.36
C ALA A 17 -6.26 -7.29 -3.35
N SER A 18 -5.77 -8.52 -3.47
CA SER A 18 -4.69 -9.04 -2.67
C SER A 18 -3.73 -9.82 -3.54
N GLY A 19 -2.52 -10.01 -3.02
CA GLY A 19 -1.47 -10.79 -3.67
C GLY A 19 -0.50 -11.33 -2.64
N ASN A 20 0.28 -12.33 -3.07
CA ASN A 20 1.35 -12.89 -2.28
C ASN A 20 2.59 -13.15 -3.15
N LEU A 21 3.76 -13.07 -2.52
CA LEU A 21 5.05 -13.32 -3.15
C LEU A 21 5.86 -14.21 -2.21
N ASN A 22 6.06 -15.46 -2.61
CA ASN A 22 6.93 -16.38 -1.86
C ASN A 22 8.39 -16.04 -2.14
N LEU A 23 9.20 -16.05 -1.09
CA LEU A 23 10.63 -15.79 -1.13
C LEU A 23 11.38 -17.12 -0.97
N TYR A 24 12.36 -17.37 -1.84
CA TYR A 24 13.12 -18.62 -1.85
C TYR A 24 14.61 -18.38 -1.65
N GLY A 25 15.23 -19.27 -0.88
CA GLY A 25 16.66 -19.26 -0.56
C GLY A 25 17.54 -19.89 -1.65
N GLN A 26 18.77 -20.24 -1.27
CA GLN A 26 19.78 -20.76 -2.21
C GLN A 26 19.47 -22.16 -2.73
N GLU A 27 18.85 -23.00 -1.92
CA GLU A 27 18.53 -24.39 -2.25
C GLU A 27 17.11 -24.54 -2.81
N GLY A 28 16.41 -23.43 -3.03
CA GLY A 28 15.02 -23.40 -3.49
C GLY A 28 13.99 -23.59 -2.38
N GLU A 29 14.42 -23.62 -1.12
CA GLU A 29 13.58 -23.64 0.06
C GLU A 29 12.82 -22.33 0.24
N LYS A 30 11.56 -22.39 0.71
CA LYS A 30 10.80 -21.17 1.05
C LYS A 30 11.37 -20.58 2.33
N VAL A 31 11.93 -19.37 2.24
CA VAL A 31 12.52 -18.64 3.38
C VAL A 31 11.59 -17.56 3.94
N GLY A 32 10.57 -17.16 3.18
CA GLY A 32 9.63 -16.14 3.61
C GLY A 32 8.43 -15.99 2.67
N GLU A 33 7.54 -15.08 3.03
CA GLU A 33 6.37 -14.72 2.23
C GLU A 33 5.99 -13.26 2.47
N CYS A 34 5.80 -12.54 1.38
CA CYS A 34 5.21 -11.20 1.38
C CYS A 34 3.74 -11.32 1.02
N THR A 35 2.88 -10.62 1.73
CA THR A 35 1.45 -10.50 1.39
C THR A 35 1.07 -9.02 1.35
N ALA A 36 0.14 -8.70 0.45
CA ALA A 36 -0.39 -7.36 0.32
C ALA A 36 -1.89 -7.44 0.03
N GLY A 37 -2.63 -6.49 0.57
CA GLY A 37 -4.07 -6.38 0.37
C GLY A 37 -4.51 -4.94 0.51
N PHE A 38 -5.44 -4.53 -0.34
CA PHE A 38 -6.03 -3.19 -0.30
C PHE A 38 -7.55 -3.30 -0.31
N ASP A 39 -8.16 -2.65 0.67
CA ASP A 39 -9.60 -2.48 0.75
C ASP A 39 -10.01 -1.16 0.09
N TRP A 40 -11.11 -1.18 -0.66
CA TRP A 40 -11.74 0.04 -1.21
C TRP A 40 -10.80 0.96 -2.00
N HIS A 41 -9.93 0.36 -2.81
CA HIS A 41 -9.00 1.06 -3.68
C HIS A 41 -9.46 0.92 -5.15
N PRO A 42 -10.31 1.81 -5.68
CA PRO A 42 -11.02 1.56 -6.95
C PRO A 42 -10.15 1.69 -8.21
N ILE A 43 -8.99 2.36 -8.11
CA ILE A 43 -8.12 2.70 -9.26
C ILE A 43 -6.70 2.25 -8.93
N GLY A 44 -5.99 1.57 -9.84
CA GLY A 44 -4.58 1.25 -9.65
C GLY A 44 -4.28 0.19 -8.57
N VAL A 45 -5.29 -0.48 -8.01
CA VAL A 45 -5.11 -1.40 -6.87
C VAL A 45 -4.15 -2.56 -7.14
N LYS A 46 -4.12 -3.08 -8.37
CA LYS A 46 -3.16 -4.12 -8.75
C LYS A 46 -1.73 -3.60 -8.68
N HIS A 47 -1.51 -2.36 -9.14
CA HIS A 47 -0.20 -1.70 -9.05
C HIS A 47 0.18 -1.43 -7.60
N SER A 48 -0.80 -1.10 -6.75
CA SER A 48 -0.58 -0.93 -5.32
C SER A 48 -0.15 -2.25 -4.64
N VAL A 49 -0.83 -3.35 -4.94
CA VAL A 49 -0.48 -4.69 -4.44
C VAL A 49 0.95 -5.06 -4.86
N ASP A 50 1.26 -4.94 -6.14
CA ASP A 50 2.60 -5.25 -6.67
C ASP A 50 3.69 -4.39 -5.99
N TRP A 51 3.41 -3.11 -5.76
CA TRP A 51 4.32 -2.19 -5.09
C TRP A 51 4.64 -2.65 -3.66
N VAL A 52 3.63 -3.03 -2.87
CA VAL A 52 3.84 -3.49 -1.48
C VAL A 52 4.58 -4.83 -1.45
N LEU A 53 4.27 -5.74 -2.38
CA LEU A 53 5.00 -7.01 -2.49
C LEU A 53 6.48 -6.78 -2.81
N ASN A 54 6.79 -5.86 -3.73
CA ASN A 54 8.17 -5.48 -4.02
C ASN A 54 8.83 -4.77 -2.82
N TYR A 55 8.15 -3.85 -2.13
CA TYR A 55 8.67 -3.21 -0.92
C TYR A 55 9.07 -4.24 0.14
N CYS A 56 8.19 -5.21 0.42
CA CYS A 56 8.47 -6.29 1.36
C CYS A 56 9.68 -7.15 0.92
N TYR A 57 9.78 -7.48 -0.37
CA TYR A 57 10.95 -8.19 -0.91
C TYR A 57 12.26 -7.40 -0.72
N GLN A 58 12.25 -6.09 -1.02
CA GLN A 58 13.43 -5.23 -0.83
C GLN A 58 13.80 -5.10 0.65
N LEU A 59 12.80 -5.03 1.54
CA LEU A 59 13.01 -5.00 2.98
C LEU A 59 13.69 -6.28 3.46
N ALA A 60 13.19 -7.46 3.07
CA ALA A 60 13.79 -8.75 3.39
C ALA A 60 15.27 -8.83 2.97
N ILE A 61 15.59 -8.39 1.74
CA ILE A 61 16.99 -8.31 1.28
C ILE A 61 17.82 -7.37 2.15
N SER A 62 17.27 -6.20 2.50
CA SER A 62 17.99 -5.20 3.29
C SER A 62 18.25 -5.64 4.73
N GLU A 63 17.39 -6.49 5.29
CA GLU A 63 17.51 -7.06 6.63
C GLU A 63 18.47 -8.26 6.68
N GLY A 64 19.03 -8.65 5.53
CA GLY A 64 20.05 -9.70 5.43
C GLY A 64 19.49 -11.09 5.14
N ASP A 65 18.23 -11.20 4.72
CA ASP A 65 17.67 -12.49 4.33
C ASP A 65 18.37 -13.01 3.07
N ASN A 66 18.64 -14.32 3.04
CA ASN A 66 19.30 -15.01 1.92
C ASN A 66 18.36 -15.25 0.73
N VAL A 67 17.54 -14.27 0.35
CA VAL A 67 16.60 -14.40 -0.78
C VAL A 67 17.35 -14.47 -2.10
N LYS A 68 17.10 -15.51 -2.89
CA LYS A 68 17.68 -15.71 -4.23
C LYS A 68 16.67 -15.66 -5.36
N SER A 69 15.44 -16.06 -5.09
CA SER A 69 14.37 -16.01 -6.10
C SER A 69 13.02 -15.80 -5.45
N VAL A 70 12.03 -15.49 -6.29
CA VAL A 70 10.65 -15.22 -5.89
C VAL A 70 9.68 -16.00 -6.77
N SER A 71 8.45 -16.24 -6.28
CA SER A 71 7.43 -16.97 -7.05
C SER A 71 6.96 -16.25 -8.32
N ASP A 72 6.99 -14.91 -8.33
CA ASP A 72 6.65 -14.09 -9.49
C ASP A 72 7.70 -12.98 -9.69
N LYS A 73 8.58 -13.17 -10.67
CA LYS A 73 9.63 -12.20 -10.98
C LYS A 73 9.10 -10.89 -11.55
N SER A 74 7.92 -10.91 -12.17
CA SER A 74 7.33 -9.70 -12.74
C SER A 74 7.00 -8.66 -11.67
N VAL A 75 6.87 -9.07 -10.40
CA VAL A 75 6.68 -8.16 -9.27
C VAL A 75 7.98 -7.41 -8.94
N ILE A 76 9.15 -8.01 -9.10
CA ILE A 76 10.43 -7.38 -8.68
C ILE A 76 11.20 -6.73 -9.84
N GLU A 77 10.79 -7.00 -11.08
CA GLU A 77 11.44 -6.47 -12.30
C GLU A 77 10.82 -5.16 -12.82
N LYS A 78 9.69 -4.71 -12.24
CA LYS A 78 9.01 -3.46 -12.61
C LYS A 78 9.76 -2.23 -12.10
N ASP A 79 9.64 -1.13 -12.84
CA ASP A 79 10.02 0.19 -12.36
C ASP A 79 8.88 0.77 -11.51
N TYR A 80 9.12 0.92 -10.21
CA TYR A 80 8.17 1.48 -9.23
C TYR A 80 8.34 2.98 -9.01
N SER A 81 9.10 3.67 -9.85
CA SER A 81 9.27 5.10 -9.76
C SER A 81 7.99 5.86 -10.11
N TYR A 82 7.78 6.97 -9.42
CA TYR A 82 6.72 7.93 -9.67
C TYR A 82 7.27 9.35 -9.47
N PRO A 83 6.70 10.37 -10.13
CA PRO A 83 7.24 11.72 -10.07
C PRO A 83 7.01 12.37 -8.69
N LEU A 84 7.84 13.36 -8.35
CA LEU A 84 7.51 14.30 -7.28
C LEU A 84 6.27 15.11 -7.67
N HIS A 85 5.45 15.49 -6.69
CA HIS A 85 4.31 16.36 -6.95
C HIS A 85 4.77 17.70 -7.53
N LYS A 86 4.08 18.22 -8.55
CA LYS A 86 4.49 19.44 -9.30
C LYS A 86 4.62 20.69 -8.43
N SER A 87 3.86 20.78 -7.35
CA SER A 87 3.96 21.88 -6.39
C SER A 87 5.21 21.83 -5.49
N GLY A 88 5.99 20.76 -5.55
CA GLY A 88 7.10 20.49 -4.63
C GLY A 88 6.67 20.03 -3.23
N MET A 89 5.37 19.94 -2.95
CA MET A 89 4.86 19.41 -1.70
C MET A 89 4.98 17.87 -1.66
N PRO A 90 5.16 17.26 -0.48
CA PRO A 90 5.04 15.82 -0.34
C PRO A 90 3.66 15.32 -0.80
N TRP A 91 3.61 14.11 -1.34
CA TRP A 91 2.35 13.44 -1.66
C TRP A 91 1.48 13.23 -0.41
N ASN A 92 0.16 13.26 -0.63
CA ASN A 92 -0.88 12.79 0.28
C ASN A 92 -2.07 12.32 -0.57
N LYS A 93 -3.05 11.62 0.01
CA LYS A 93 -4.16 11.04 -0.75
C LYS A 93 -4.97 12.08 -1.54
N LYS A 94 -5.17 13.28 -0.99
CA LYS A 94 -5.88 14.36 -1.68
C LYS A 94 -5.13 14.84 -2.93
N LEU A 95 -3.81 15.02 -2.82
CA LEU A 95 -2.96 15.42 -3.95
C LEU A 95 -2.87 14.30 -4.99
N ALA A 96 -2.68 13.05 -4.57
CA ALA A 96 -2.66 11.89 -5.47
C ALA A 96 -3.96 11.76 -6.27
N TRP A 97 -5.10 11.91 -5.60
CA TRP A 97 -6.42 11.90 -6.25
C TRP A 97 -6.56 13.01 -7.28
N SER A 98 -6.23 14.25 -6.91
CA SER A 98 -6.31 15.40 -7.82
C SER A 98 -5.38 15.24 -9.03
N ALA A 99 -4.17 14.73 -8.83
CA ALA A 99 -3.18 14.53 -9.87
C ALA A 99 -3.63 13.47 -10.89
N PHE A 100 -4.23 12.38 -10.42
CA PHE A 100 -4.81 11.36 -11.31
C PHE A 100 -5.92 11.93 -12.18
N TRP A 101 -6.88 12.64 -11.60
CA TRP A 101 -8.01 13.21 -12.34
C TRP A 101 -7.65 14.41 -13.24
N SER A 102 -6.43 14.94 -13.08
CA SER A 102 -5.91 16.02 -13.92
C SER A 102 -4.83 15.52 -14.90
N ASP A 103 -4.74 14.20 -15.11
CA ASP A 103 -3.78 13.55 -16.00
C ASP A 103 -2.31 13.89 -15.72
N GLU A 104 -1.98 14.26 -14.48
CA GLU A 104 -0.60 14.53 -14.06
C GLU A 104 0.18 13.26 -13.74
N VAL A 105 -0.54 12.21 -13.34
CA VAL A 105 -0.03 10.86 -13.11
C VAL A 105 -0.99 9.87 -13.75
N ASN A 106 -0.47 8.78 -14.29
CA ASN A 106 -1.29 7.71 -14.84
C ASN A 106 -1.75 6.73 -13.74
N GLU A 107 -2.58 5.75 -14.09
CA GLU A 107 -3.10 4.76 -13.14
C GLU A 107 -2.00 3.97 -12.40
N VAL A 108 -0.90 3.64 -13.11
CA VAL A 108 0.24 2.90 -12.54
C VAL A 108 0.91 3.72 -11.45
N GLN A 109 1.26 4.96 -11.78
CA GLN A 109 1.90 5.90 -10.85
C GLN A 109 0.98 6.25 -9.68
N TYR A 110 -0.32 6.43 -9.93
CA TYR A 110 -1.31 6.64 -8.88
C TYR A 110 -1.32 5.47 -7.90
N GLY A 111 -1.35 4.22 -8.38
CA GLY A 111 -1.29 3.03 -7.54
C GLY A 111 -0.02 3.00 -6.67
N TYR A 112 1.14 3.29 -7.25
CA TYR A 112 2.41 3.34 -6.51
C TYR A 112 2.43 4.42 -5.43
N ILE A 113 1.95 5.63 -5.76
CA ILE A 113 1.87 6.73 -4.79
C ILE A 113 0.95 6.35 -3.63
N VAL A 114 -0.24 5.79 -3.91
CA VAL A 114 -1.18 5.42 -2.84
C VAL A 114 -0.65 4.27 -1.99
N ALA A 115 -0.03 3.25 -2.60
CA ALA A 115 0.60 2.16 -1.87
C ALA A 115 1.70 2.65 -0.94
N ASP A 116 2.57 3.53 -1.42
CA ASP A 116 3.64 4.11 -0.59
C ASP A 116 3.07 4.93 0.57
N LEU A 117 2.07 5.78 0.30
CA LEU A 117 1.38 6.55 1.34
C LEU A 117 0.72 5.67 2.40
N GLU A 118 0.04 4.60 1.98
CA GLU A 118 -0.63 3.67 2.89
C GLU A 118 0.37 2.85 3.72
N ASN A 119 1.45 2.38 3.09
CA ASN A 119 2.53 1.66 3.76
C ASN A 119 3.26 2.56 4.79
N GLU A 120 3.66 3.77 4.40
CA GLU A 120 4.28 4.76 5.28
C GLU A 120 3.37 5.11 6.46
N TYR A 121 2.06 5.29 6.21
CA TYR A 121 1.09 5.54 7.26
C TYR A 121 1.00 4.34 8.20
N HIS A 122 0.83 3.12 7.69
CA HIS A 122 0.73 1.91 8.49
C HIS A 122 1.97 1.70 9.38
N LEU A 123 3.18 1.78 8.80
CA LEU A 123 4.44 1.64 9.54
C LEU A 123 4.60 2.69 10.65
N LYS A 124 4.18 3.94 10.40
CA LYS A 124 4.20 5.00 11.42
C LYS A 124 3.23 4.71 12.56
N ILE A 125 2.02 4.24 12.25
CA ILE A 125 1.02 3.91 13.27
C ILE A 125 1.54 2.76 14.15
N MET A 126 2.01 1.67 13.53
CA MET A 126 2.58 0.52 14.24
C MET A 126 3.71 0.93 15.20
N ARG A 127 4.64 1.78 14.73
CA ARG A 127 5.74 2.28 15.56
C ARG A 127 5.25 3.13 16.74
N VAL A 128 4.26 3.99 16.51
CA VAL A 128 3.70 4.87 17.54
C VAL A 128 2.92 4.06 18.58
N GLU A 129 2.22 3.01 18.16
CA GLU A 129 1.55 2.06 19.05
C GLU A 129 2.54 1.27 19.91
N GLU A 130 3.63 0.78 19.32
CA GLU A 130 4.72 0.12 20.04
C GLU A 130 5.36 1.04 21.08
N GLN A 131 5.66 2.28 20.70
CA GLN A 131 6.21 3.29 21.61
C GLN A 131 5.29 3.56 22.81
N LEU A 132 3.97 3.57 22.59
CA LEU A 132 3.01 3.71 23.67
C LEU A 132 3.01 2.44 24.55
N SER A 133 3.03 1.25 23.95
CA SER A 133 2.93 -0.02 24.69
C SER A 133 4.14 -0.26 25.59
N VAL A 134 5.33 0.19 25.20
CA VAL A 134 6.56 0.10 26.00
C VAL A 134 6.76 1.30 26.94
N GLY A 135 5.80 2.25 26.98
CA GLY A 135 5.86 3.43 27.84
C GLY A 135 6.87 4.48 27.42
N ALA A 136 7.38 4.44 26.18
CA ALA A 136 8.32 5.42 25.65
C ALA A 136 7.67 6.78 25.34
N ILE A 137 6.34 6.81 25.16
CA ILE A 137 5.56 8.04 24.96
C ILE A 137 4.31 8.05 25.85
N THR A 138 3.78 9.25 26.12
CA THR A 138 2.52 9.43 26.84
C THR A 138 1.31 9.28 25.92
N GLN A 139 0.13 9.12 26.52
CA GLN A 139 -1.14 9.11 25.77
C GLN A 139 -1.38 10.40 24.97
N GLU A 140 -0.93 11.55 25.47
CA GLU A 140 -1.07 12.84 24.77
C GLU A 140 -0.13 12.91 23.56
N GLN A 141 1.11 12.46 23.71
CA GLN A 141 2.07 12.37 22.61
C GLN A 141 1.57 11.40 21.53
N TYR A 142 1.05 10.24 21.92
CA TYR A 142 0.42 9.28 21.02
C TYR A 142 -0.69 9.94 20.17
N LYS A 143 -1.64 10.63 20.80
CA LYS A 143 -2.73 11.33 20.09
C LYS A 143 -2.21 12.37 19.10
N ALA A 144 -1.20 13.14 19.49
CA ALA A 144 -0.58 14.15 18.63
C ALA A 144 0.13 13.52 17.41
N LEU A 145 0.86 12.43 17.61
CA LEU A 145 1.54 11.69 16.55
C LEU A 145 0.54 11.06 15.58
N LEU A 146 -0.55 10.45 16.07
CA LEU A 146 -1.63 9.95 15.22
C LEU A 146 -2.28 11.06 14.39
N ALA A 147 -2.53 12.23 14.99
CA ALA A 147 -3.11 13.36 14.27
C ALA A 147 -2.18 13.83 13.15
N ARG A 148 -0.87 13.91 13.42
CA ARG A 148 0.14 14.29 12.42
C ARG A 148 0.25 13.25 11.29
N ALA A 149 0.26 11.96 11.62
CA ALA A 149 0.30 10.88 10.63
C ALA A 149 -0.93 10.93 9.71
N ARG A 150 -2.13 11.10 10.29
CA ARG A 150 -3.37 11.26 9.52
C ARG A 150 -3.36 12.48 8.61
N TYR A 151 -2.85 13.60 9.09
CA TYR A 151 -2.72 14.81 8.28
C TYR A 151 -1.76 14.61 7.11
N ALA A 152 -0.61 13.99 7.34
CA ALA A 152 0.35 13.68 6.28
C ALA A 152 -0.22 12.71 5.25
N PHE A 153 -0.98 11.71 5.69
CA PHE A 153 -1.57 10.69 4.84
C PHE A 153 -2.76 11.20 4.01
N HIS A 154 -3.76 11.82 4.64
CA HIS A 154 -4.97 12.28 3.95
C HIS A 154 -4.81 13.63 3.25
N GLY A 155 -3.94 14.50 3.80
CA GLY A 155 -3.99 15.94 3.52
C GLY A 155 -5.04 16.65 4.38
N LYS A 156 -5.08 18.00 4.28
CA LYS A 156 -6.04 18.86 4.99
C LYS A 156 -7.47 18.68 4.50
#